data_AF-F2X2Y4-F1
#
_entry.id   AF-F2X2Y4-F1
#
_cell.length_a   1.000
_cell.length_b   1.000
_cell.length_c   1.000
_cell.angle_alpha   90.00
_cell.angle_beta   90.00
_cell.angle_gamma   90.00
#
_symmetry.space_group_name_H-M   'P 1'
#
loop_
_entity.id
_entity.type
_entity.pdbx_description
1 polymer ?
#
loop_
_entity_poly.entity_id
_entity_poly.type
_entity_poly.pdbx_seq_one_letter_code
_entity_poly.pdbx_strand_id
1 'polypeptide(L)'
;FYDETTGKEISNTREIVNGKTDEAISFTKDPDEVVKELEKQGYVFDKDNANNNVFVAGTTYDKNSEVHQYFKYYFTHATTIVTPDNPKTPADVLPDNPGKNYPSGVAKDDLNKTVTRTINITTPDGKTQTITQKAEFTRSATVDEVTGEVTYGPWSKNVVLESVDVPNIPGYVPSASVPEITVTPNDQDMTINI
;
A
#
# COMPACT_ATOMS: atom_id res chain seq x y z
N PHE A 1 -18.53 10.10 -15.55
CA PHE A 1 -18.12 9.29 -14.40
C PHE A 1 -16.96 10.01 -13.73
N TYR A 2 -16.96 10.08 -12.41
CA TYR A 2 -16.01 10.89 -11.63
C TYR A 2 -15.27 10.01 -10.63
N ASP A 3 -13.97 10.24 -10.52
CA ASP A 3 -13.12 9.69 -9.49
C ASP A 3 -13.09 10.67 -8.32
N GLU A 4 -13.55 10.23 -7.16
CA GLU A 4 -13.58 11.00 -5.92
C GLU A 4 -12.19 11.21 -5.33
N THR A 5 -11.29 10.24 -5.50
CA THR A 5 -9.91 10.28 -5.01
C THR A 5 -9.15 11.42 -5.67
N THR A 6 -9.32 11.59 -6.99
CA THR A 6 -8.65 12.67 -7.75
C THR A 6 -9.52 13.91 -7.99
N GLY A 7 -10.83 13.82 -7.77
CA GLY A 7 -11.80 14.88 -8.04
C GLY A 7 -12.02 15.16 -9.53
N LYS A 8 -11.66 14.23 -10.42
CA LYS A 8 -11.65 14.42 -11.88
C LYS A 8 -12.64 13.50 -12.58
N GLU A 9 -13.03 13.88 -13.80
CA GLU A 9 -13.72 12.94 -14.70
C GLU A 9 -12.78 11.78 -15.05
N ILE A 10 -13.30 10.55 -14.98
CA ILE A 10 -12.54 9.37 -15.41
C ILE A 10 -12.40 9.43 -16.93
N SER A 11 -11.15 9.39 -17.41
CA SER A 11 -10.81 9.54 -18.82
C SER A 11 -11.62 8.61 -19.73
N ASN A 12 -12.08 9.14 -20.87
CA ASN A 12 -12.84 8.40 -21.90
C ASN A 12 -14.20 7.85 -21.46
N THR A 13 -14.77 8.33 -20.34
CA THR A 13 -16.11 7.90 -19.88
C THR A 13 -17.21 8.92 -20.14
N ARG A 14 -16.87 10.13 -20.60
CA ARG A 14 -17.85 11.19 -20.87
C ARG A 14 -18.46 10.99 -22.24
N GLU A 15 -19.79 10.91 -22.28
CA GLU A 15 -20.57 10.88 -23.51
C GLU A 15 -21.56 12.06 -23.54
N ILE A 16 -21.74 12.66 -24.72
CA ILE A 16 -22.71 13.73 -24.96
C ILE A 16 -23.63 13.28 -26.09
N VAL A 17 -24.93 13.24 -25.81
CA VAL A 17 -25.97 12.89 -26.76
C VAL A 17 -26.95 14.04 -26.93
N ASN A 18 -27.51 14.19 -28.12
CA ASN A 18 -28.48 15.22 -28.45
C ASN A 18 -29.74 14.57 -28.99
N GLY A 19 -30.91 15.13 -28.67
CA GLY A 19 -32.19 14.63 -29.15
C GLY A 19 -33.29 15.67 -28.99
N LYS A 20 -34.51 15.30 -29.38
CA LYS A 20 -35.68 16.19 -29.30
C LYS A 20 -36.39 16.01 -27.96
N THR A 21 -37.03 17.07 -27.49
CA THR A 21 -37.95 17.02 -26.35
C THR A 21 -38.88 15.80 -26.39
N ASP A 22 -39.07 15.17 -25.23
CA ASP A 22 -39.90 13.99 -24.98
C ASP A 22 -39.40 12.70 -25.70
N GLU A 23 -38.30 12.74 -26.46
CA GLU A 23 -37.62 11.55 -27.00
C GLU A 23 -36.82 10.84 -25.89
N ALA A 24 -36.74 9.51 -25.92
CA ALA A 24 -35.93 8.76 -24.97
C ALA A 24 -34.43 9.04 -25.17
N ILE A 25 -33.71 9.30 -24.07
CA ILE A 25 -32.26 9.43 -24.07
C ILE A 25 -31.66 8.04 -24.23
N SER A 26 -30.74 7.89 -25.18
CA SER A 26 -29.96 6.67 -25.39
C SER A 26 -28.50 7.04 -25.56
N PHE A 27 -27.64 6.34 -24.85
CA PHE A 27 -26.18 6.43 -24.96
C PHE A 27 -25.66 5.34 -25.90
N THR A 28 -24.46 5.53 -26.45
CA THR A 28 -23.75 4.52 -27.24
C THR A 28 -23.47 3.29 -26.40
N LYS A 29 -23.18 3.51 -25.11
CA LYS A 29 -23.00 2.47 -24.11
C LYS A 29 -23.92 2.71 -22.93
N ASP A 30 -24.57 1.65 -22.47
CA ASP A 30 -25.38 1.71 -21.26
C ASP A 30 -24.50 2.17 -20.08
N PRO A 31 -24.87 3.25 -19.35
CA PRO A 31 -24.14 3.68 -18.16
C PRO A 31 -23.90 2.55 -17.15
N ASP A 32 -24.82 1.60 -16.99
CA ASP A 32 -24.65 0.46 -16.08
C ASP A 32 -23.57 -0.53 -16.58
N GLU A 33 -23.32 -0.60 -17.90
CA GLU A 33 -22.17 -1.33 -18.43
C GLU A 33 -20.86 -0.60 -18.18
N VAL A 34 -20.85 0.74 -18.28
CA VAL A 34 -19.66 1.55 -17.94
C VAL A 34 -19.30 1.37 -16.47
N VAL A 35 -20.28 1.36 -15.56
CA VAL A 35 -20.06 1.07 -14.13
C VAL A 35 -19.32 -0.26 -13.97
N LYS A 36 -19.83 -1.35 -14.57
CA LYS A 36 -19.21 -2.69 -14.49
C LYS A 36 -17.81 -2.76 -15.07
N GLU A 37 -17.48 -1.93 -16.06
CA GLU A 37 -16.14 -1.86 -16.63
C GLU A 37 -15.15 -1.09 -15.77
N LEU A 38 -15.62 -0.04 -15.10
CA LEU A 38 -14.83 0.70 -14.13
C LEU A 38 -14.57 -0.17 -12.88
N GLU A 39 -15.55 -0.96 -12.45
CA GLU A 39 -15.38 -1.92 -11.35
C GLU A 39 -14.27 -2.93 -11.64
N LYS A 40 -14.19 -3.46 -12.87
CA LYS A 40 -13.08 -4.35 -13.28
C LYS A 40 -11.70 -3.67 -13.33
N GLN A 41 -11.67 -2.34 -13.31
CA GLN A 41 -10.45 -1.54 -13.30
C GLN A 41 -10.07 -1.08 -11.88
N GLY A 42 -10.73 -1.60 -10.84
CA GLY A 42 -10.47 -1.26 -9.45
C GLY A 42 -11.22 -0.02 -8.94
N TYR A 43 -12.15 0.55 -9.70
CA TYR A 43 -13.04 1.59 -9.16
C TYR A 43 -14.19 0.96 -8.39
N VAL A 44 -14.71 1.66 -7.37
CA VAL A 44 -15.87 1.21 -6.58
C VAL A 44 -16.95 2.27 -6.67
N PHE A 45 -18.10 1.91 -7.22
CA PHE A 45 -19.21 2.87 -7.35
C PHE A 45 -19.74 3.25 -5.96
N ASP A 46 -19.58 4.52 -5.60
CA ASP A 46 -20.14 5.05 -4.36
C ASP A 46 -21.59 5.45 -4.60
N LYS A 47 -22.49 4.47 -4.44
CA LYS A 47 -23.94 4.66 -4.56
C LYS A 47 -24.50 5.70 -3.57
N ASP A 48 -23.82 5.94 -2.46
CA ASP A 48 -24.27 6.80 -1.37
C ASP A 48 -23.77 8.26 -1.54
N ASN A 49 -22.94 8.53 -2.56
CA ASN A 49 -22.46 9.87 -2.87
C ASN A 49 -23.64 10.82 -3.19
N ALA A 50 -23.77 11.89 -2.42
CA ALA A 50 -24.86 12.86 -2.53
C ALA A 50 -24.87 13.63 -3.87
N ASN A 51 -23.77 13.63 -4.63
CA ASN A 51 -23.68 14.29 -5.93
C ASN A 51 -24.08 13.38 -7.11
N ASN A 52 -24.37 12.10 -6.85
CA ASN A 52 -24.84 11.20 -7.88
C ASN A 52 -26.14 11.72 -8.52
N ASN A 53 -26.20 11.59 -9.84
CA ASN A 53 -27.43 11.69 -10.61
C ASN A 53 -27.46 10.53 -11.61
N VAL A 54 -27.87 9.36 -11.13
CA VAL A 54 -27.81 8.10 -11.88
C VAL A 54 -28.87 8.12 -12.99
N PHE A 55 -28.47 7.76 -14.21
CA PHE A 55 -29.39 7.62 -15.33
C PHE A 55 -30.39 6.50 -15.09
N VAL A 56 -31.67 6.76 -15.35
CA VAL A 56 -32.74 5.76 -15.31
C VAL A 56 -33.18 5.48 -16.73
N ALA A 57 -33.16 4.20 -17.13
CA ALA A 57 -33.59 3.79 -18.46
C ALA A 57 -35.02 4.27 -18.76
N GLY A 58 -35.20 4.86 -19.94
CA GLY A 58 -36.47 5.49 -20.35
C GLY A 58 -36.60 6.97 -19.98
N THR A 59 -35.61 7.59 -19.33
CA THR A 59 -35.55 9.05 -19.18
C THR A 59 -35.57 9.73 -20.55
N THR A 60 -36.33 10.81 -20.69
CA THR A 60 -36.52 11.54 -21.96
C THR A 60 -35.83 12.90 -21.94
N TYR A 61 -35.56 13.48 -23.12
CA TYR A 61 -35.10 14.86 -23.21
C TYR A 61 -36.17 15.83 -22.69
N ASP A 62 -35.76 16.81 -21.89
CA ASP A 62 -36.68 17.79 -21.31
C ASP A 62 -37.06 18.90 -22.31
N LYS A 63 -37.77 19.91 -21.79
CA LYS A 63 -38.25 21.08 -22.55
C LYS A 63 -37.34 22.29 -22.38
N ASN A 64 -36.23 22.16 -21.66
CA ASN A 64 -35.36 23.26 -21.29
C ASN A 64 -34.13 23.32 -22.19
N SER A 65 -34.19 24.17 -23.23
CA SER A 65 -33.05 24.36 -24.13
C SER A 65 -31.88 25.16 -23.54
N GLU A 66 -32.05 25.77 -22.36
CA GLU A 66 -31.01 26.60 -21.74
C GLU A 66 -30.06 25.80 -20.83
N VAL A 67 -30.49 24.61 -20.39
CA VAL A 67 -29.76 23.81 -19.40
C VAL A 67 -29.58 22.38 -19.92
N HIS A 68 -28.35 21.89 -19.93
CA HIS A 68 -28.08 20.49 -20.23
C HIS A 68 -28.52 19.59 -19.06
N GLN A 69 -29.07 18.42 -19.39
CA GLN A 69 -29.31 17.36 -18.42
C GLN A 69 -28.01 16.57 -18.20
N TYR A 70 -27.61 16.42 -16.94
CA TYR A 70 -26.37 15.73 -16.57
C TYR A 70 -26.66 14.49 -15.75
N PHE A 71 -26.08 13.36 -16.14
CA PHE A 71 -26.03 12.17 -15.30
C PHE A 71 -24.61 11.99 -14.76
N LYS A 72 -24.48 11.76 -13.45
CA LYS A 72 -23.21 11.70 -12.74
C LYS A 72 -23.15 10.47 -11.87
N TYR A 73 -21.98 9.83 -11.90
CA TYR A 73 -21.64 8.63 -11.15
C TYR A 73 -20.28 8.87 -10.52
N TYR A 74 -20.19 8.72 -9.21
CA TYR A 74 -18.98 8.95 -8.44
C TYR A 74 -18.40 7.62 -7.93
N PHE A 75 -17.07 7.50 -7.98
CA PHE A 75 -16.34 6.28 -7.66
C PHE A 75 -15.19 6.58 -6.72
N THR A 76 -14.95 5.65 -5.81
CA THR A 76 -13.71 5.56 -5.03
C THR A 76 -12.78 4.52 -5.65
N HIS A 77 -11.58 4.35 -5.10
CA HIS A 77 -10.66 3.30 -5.51
C HIS A 77 -10.73 2.11 -4.55
N ALA A 78 -10.69 0.90 -5.10
CA ALA A 78 -10.39 -0.29 -4.33
C ALA A 78 -8.94 -0.22 -3.82
N THR A 79 -8.74 -0.72 -2.61
CA THR A 79 -7.43 -0.79 -1.97
C THR A 79 -7.22 -2.16 -1.36
N THR A 80 -6.01 -2.68 -1.44
CA THR A 80 -5.62 -3.94 -0.80
C THR A 80 -4.44 -3.73 0.14
N ILE A 81 -4.44 -4.48 1.25
CA ILE A 81 -3.36 -4.45 2.25
C ILE A 81 -2.44 -5.63 2.00
N VAL A 82 -1.15 -5.35 1.83
CA VAL A 82 -0.08 -6.34 1.81
C VAL A 82 0.59 -6.38 3.18
N THR A 83 0.62 -7.57 3.78
CA THR A 83 1.19 -7.80 5.10
C THR A 83 2.61 -8.39 4.99
N PRO A 84 3.48 -8.19 6.01
CA PRO A 84 4.86 -8.66 5.97
C PRO A 84 5.00 -10.19 5.89
N ASP A 85 3.99 -10.94 6.33
CA ASP A 85 3.90 -12.41 6.29
C ASP A 85 3.30 -12.94 4.97
N ASN A 86 2.63 -12.09 4.19
CA ASN A 86 2.08 -12.41 2.87
C ASN A 86 2.49 -11.35 1.84
N PRO A 87 3.81 -11.17 1.58
CA PRO A 87 4.29 -10.20 0.62
C PRO A 87 3.87 -10.57 -0.81
N LYS A 88 3.88 -9.57 -1.69
CA LYS A 88 3.51 -9.71 -3.11
C LYS A 88 4.64 -9.28 -4.03
N THR A 89 4.54 -9.69 -5.27
CA THR A 89 5.49 -9.39 -6.33
C THR A 89 4.76 -8.91 -7.59
N PRO A 90 5.44 -8.28 -8.55
CA PRO A 90 4.84 -7.95 -9.84
C PRO A 90 4.36 -9.15 -10.68
N ALA A 91 4.57 -10.40 -10.24
CA ALA A 91 3.97 -11.57 -10.85
C ALA A 91 2.54 -11.84 -10.33
N ASP A 92 2.19 -11.31 -9.17
CA ASP A 92 0.86 -11.45 -8.57
C ASP A 92 -0.11 -10.41 -9.16
N VAL A 93 -1.36 -10.82 -9.38
CA VAL A 93 -2.43 -9.93 -9.88
C VAL A 93 -3.14 -9.23 -8.72
N LEU A 94 -3.62 -8.01 -8.97
CA LEU A 94 -4.46 -7.29 -8.01
C LEU A 94 -5.85 -7.94 -7.92
N PRO A 95 -6.45 -8.02 -6.71
CA PRO A 95 -7.69 -8.76 -6.49
C PRO A 95 -8.92 -8.10 -7.12
N ASP A 96 -9.05 -6.77 -7.05
CA ASP A 96 -10.19 -6.00 -7.58
C ASP A 96 -9.86 -5.37 -8.95
N ASN A 97 -8.60 -5.41 -9.37
CA ASN A 97 -8.15 -5.07 -10.73
C ASN A 97 -7.25 -6.17 -11.34
N PRO A 98 -7.80 -7.36 -11.67
CA PRO A 98 -7.00 -8.48 -12.16
C PRO A 98 -6.36 -8.25 -13.55
N GLY A 99 -6.69 -7.14 -14.23
CA GLY A 99 -6.00 -6.68 -15.43
C GLY A 99 -4.64 -6.03 -15.14
N LYS A 100 -4.29 -5.82 -13.87
CA LYS A 100 -3.01 -5.28 -13.41
C LYS A 100 -2.36 -6.19 -12.37
N ASN A 101 -1.05 -6.04 -12.24
CA ASN A 101 -0.23 -6.72 -11.25
C ASN A 101 0.09 -5.80 -10.07
N TYR A 102 0.49 -6.39 -8.94
CA TYR A 102 1.01 -5.62 -7.82
C TYR A 102 2.23 -4.77 -8.24
N PRO A 103 2.39 -3.56 -7.69
CA PRO A 103 3.58 -2.74 -7.91
C PRO A 103 4.82 -3.33 -7.21
N SER A 104 6.00 -2.78 -7.48
CA SER A 104 7.16 -2.97 -6.62
C SER A 104 6.97 -2.25 -5.27
N GLY A 105 7.76 -2.59 -4.25
CA GLY A 105 7.63 -1.98 -2.92
C GLY A 105 6.74 -2.76 -1.95
N VAL A 106 6.25 -3.94 -2.33
CA VAL A 106 5.44 -4.80 -1.45
C VAL A 106 6.03 -6.22 -1.32
N ALA A 107 7.30 -6.38 -1.68
CA ALA A 107 8.03 -7.63 -1.55
C ALA A 107 8.50 -7.84 -0.10
N LYS A 108 9.02 -9.04 0.19
CA LYS A 108 9.45 -9.44 1.53
C LYS A 108 10.40 -8.43 2.17
N ASP A 109 11.41 -7.98 1.43
CA ASP A 109 12.46 -7.09 1.93
C ASP A 109 12.00 -5.61 2.04
N ASP A 110 10.90 -5.25 1.37
CA ASP A 110 10.27 -3.93 1.53
C ASP A 110 9.49 -3.83 2.85
N LEU A 111 8.99 -4.98 3.34
CA LEU A 111 8.06 -5.10 4.47
C LEU A 111 8.71 -5.71 5.72
N ASN A 112 9.90 -6.30 5.60
CA ASN A 112 10.64 -6.93 6.68
C ASN A 112 12.08 -6.42 6.68
N LYS A 113 12.60 -6.09 7.86
CA LYS A 113 14.01 -5.72 8.05
C LYS A 113 14.57 -6.40 9.30
N THR A 114 15.81 -6.88 9.21
CA THR A 114 16.57 -7.37 10.36
C THR A 114 17.80 -6.52 10.54
N VAL A 115 18.05 -6.06 11.77
CA VAL A 115 19.32 -5.46 12.18
C VAL A 115 20.03 -6.42 13.11
N THR A 116 21.28 -6.70 12.81
CA THR A 116 22.09 -7.71 13.51
C THR A 116 23.21 -7.06 14.31
N ARG A 117 23.33 -7.42 15.58
CA ARG A 117 24.49 -7.09 16.42
C ARG A 117 25.33 -8.34 16.63
N THR A 118 26.55 -8.32 16.13
CA THR A 118 27.54 -9.39 16.28
C THR A 118 28.55 -8.99 17.35
N ILE A 119 28.75 -9.82 18.36
CA ILE A 119 29.68 -9.59 19.46
C ILE A 119 30.70 -10.71 19.46
N ASN A 120 31.97 -10.38 19.21
CA ASN A 120 33.09 -11.31 19.24
C ASN A 120 33.91 -11.06 20.50
N ILE A 121 34.04 -12.07 21.35
CA ILE A 121 34.83 -12.04 22.56
C ILE A 121 36.04 -12.93 22.35
N THR A 122 37.24 -12.35 22.29
CA THR A 122 38.48 -13.09 22.09
C THR A 122 39.25 -13.18 23.40
N THR A 123 39.46 -14.40 23.89
CA THR A 123 40.21 -14.65 25.12
C THR A 123 41.73 -14.61 24.86
N PRO A 124 42.57 -14.40 25.90
CA PRO A 124 44.02 -14.32 25.73
C PRO A 124 44.69 -15.56 25.13
N ASP A 125 44.05 -16.73 25.20
CA ASP A 125 44.51 -17.96 24.54
C ASP A 125 44.18 -17.99 23.03
N GLY A 126 43.61 -16.92 22.49
CA GLY A 126 43.30 -16.74 21.08
C GLY A 126 41.96 -17.34 20.64
N LYS A 127 41.15 -17.90 21.56
CA LYS A 127 39.81 -18.41 21.22
C LYS A 127 38.81 -17.28 21.14
N THR A 128 37.96 -17.31 20.11
CA THR A 128 36.87 -16.33 19.94
C THR A 128 35.51 -17.01 20.12
N GLN A 129 34.67 -16.40 20.96
CA GLN A 129 33.24 -16.71 21.06
C GLN A 129 32.45 -15.61 20.35
N THR A 130 31.51 -16.00 19.48
CA THR A 130 30.60 -15.06 18.80
C THR A 130 29.19 -15.19 19.36
N ILE A 131 28.59 -14.06 19.72
CA ILE A 131 27.20 -13.92 20.13
C ILE A 131 26.49 -13.03 19.10
N THR A 132 25.34 -13.49 18.60
CA THR A 132 24.54 -12.73 17.64
C THR A 132 23.19 -12.38 18.25
N GLN A 133 22.86 -11.10 18.26
CA GLN A 133 21.55 -10.58 18.63
C GLN A 133 20.87 -10.02 17.38
N LYS A 134 19.54 -10.20 17.27
CA LYS A 134 18.75 -9.73 16.14
C LYS A 134 17.60 -8.84 16.61
N ALA A 135 17.39 -7.74 15.90
CA ALA A 135 16.21 -6.92 15.98
C ALA A 135 15.43 -7.06 14.68
N GLU A 136 14.20 -7.57 14.76
CA GLU A 136 13.33 -7.78 13.60
C GLU A 136 12.24 -6.71 13.57
N PHE A 137 12.07 -6.10 12.39
CA PHE A 137 11.11 -5.05 12.13
C PHE A 137 10.20 -5.44 10.98
N THR A 138 8.92 -5.14 11.11
CA THR A 138 7.93 -5.38 10.07
C THR A 138 7.02 -4.19 9.85
N ARG A 139 6.47 -4.05 8.64
CA ARG A 139 5.42 -3.08 8.30
C ARG A 139 4.48 -3.64 7.26
N SER A 140 3.28 -3.11 7.17
CA SER A 140 2.34 -3.38 6.07
C SER A 140 2.36 -2.25 5.05
N ALA A 141 1.85 -2.54 3.85
CA ALA A 141 1.61 -1.55 2.81
C ALA A 141 0.17 -1.63 2.32
N THR A 142 -0.39 -0.50 1.91
CA THR A 142 -1.68 -0.41 1.21
C THR A 142 -1.41 -0.03 -0.24
N VAL A 143 -2.03 -0.75 -1.16
CA VAL A 143 -1.94 -0.52 -2.61
C VAL A 143 -3.27 -0.01 -3.11
N ASP A 144 -3.24 1.12 -3.81
CA ASP A 144 -4.37 1.61 -4.60
C ASP A 144 -4.43 0.84 -5.93
N GLU A 145 -5.56 0.17 -6.20
CA GLU A 145 -5.65 -0.75 -7.34
C GLU A 145 -5.91 -0.05 -8.68
N VAL A 146 -6.27 1.23 -8.66
CA VAL A 146 -6.43 2.05 -9.85
C VAL A 146 -5.10 2.67 -10.24
N THR A 147 -4.39 3.27 -9.28
CA THR A 147 -3.18 4.06 -9.54
C THR A 147 -1.89 3.24 -9.42
N GLY A 148 -1.90 2.16 -8.63
CA GLY A 148 -0.72 1.39 -8.25
C GLY A 148 0.14 2.07 -7.18
N GLU A 149 -0.35 3.15 -6.56
CA GLU A 149 0.37 3.84 -5.49
C GLU A 149 0.48 2.96 -4.24
N VAL A 150 1.68 2.95 -3.63
CA VAL A 150 1.99 2.19 -2.42
C VAL A 150 2.16 3.14 -1.25
N THR A 151 1.32 2.99 -0.23
CA THR A 151 1.44 3.72 1.04
C THR A 151 1.84 2.76 2.15
N TYR A 152 2.92 3.06 2.86
CA TYR A 152 3.40 2.21 3.96
C TYR A 152 2.81 2.62 5.31
N GLY A 153 2.45 1.62 6.10
CA GLY A 153 2.26 1.80 7.54
C GLY A 153 3.58 2.03 8.28
N PRO A 154 3.51 2.39 9.57
CA PRO A 154 4.71 2.50 10.39
C PRO A 154 5.39 1.13 10.54
N TRP A 155 6.71 1.16 10.71
CA TRP A 155 7.44 0.00 11.19
C TRP A 155 6.99 -0.39 12.60
N SER A 156 7.14 -1.66 12.95
CA SER A 156 6.96 -2.17 14.30
C SER A 156 7.87 -1.43 15.30
N LYS A 157 7.50 -1.51 16.58
CA LYS A 157 8.24 -0.84 17.66
C LYS A 157 9.74 -1.15 17.65
N ASN A 158 10.53 -0.21 18.15
CA ASN A 158 11.96 -0.39 18.41
C ASN A 158 12.21 -1.65 19.25
N VAL A 159 13.34 -2.31 19.00
CA VAL A 159 13.73 -3.55 19.69
C VAL A 159 14.90 -3.25 20.61
N VAL A 160 14.80 -3.71 21.85
CA VAL A 160 15.91 -3.64 22.80
C VAL A 160 16.78 -4.88 22.64
N LEU A 161 18.09 -4.68 22.45
CA LEU A 161 19.08 -5.74 22.50
C LEU A 161 19.82 -5.64 23.82
N GLU A 162 19.63 -6.64 24.67
CA GLU A 162 20.16 -6.72 26.03
C GLU A 162 21.70 -6.58 26.09
N SER A 163 22.21 -6.15 27.23
CA SER A 163 23.65 -6.19 27.50
C SER A 163 24.19 -7.62 27.50
N VAL A 164 25.47 -7.78 27.18
CA VAL A 164 26.17 -9.06 27.27
C VAL A 164 27.31 -8.96 28.27
N ASP A 165 27.31 -9.85 29.26
CA ASP A 165 28.39 -9.96 30.22
C ASP A 165 29.65 -10.46 29.56
N VAL A 166 30.75 -9.71 29.72
CA VAL A 166 32.06 -10.13 29.25
C VAL A 166 32.74 -10.98 30.33
N PRO A 167 33.28 -12.16 30.00
CA PRO A 167 33.99 -12.99 30.96
C PRO A 167 35.13 -12.23 31.67
N ASN A 168 35.12 -12.26 33.00
CA ASN A 168 36.22 -11.73 33.80
C ASN A 168 37.36 -12.77 33.85
N ILE A 169 38.54 -12.41 33.33
CA ILE A 169 39.72 -13.28 33.32
C ILE A 169 40.78 -12.68 34.24
N PRO A 170 41.20 -13.37 35.33
CA PRO A 170 42.20 -12.85 36.25
C PRO A 170 43.47 -12.38 35.53
N GLY A 171 43.89 -11.15 35.82
CA GLY A 171 45.07 -10.52 35.19
C GLY A 171 44.77 -9.81 33.86
N TYR A 172 43.53 -9.85 33.36
CA TYR A 172 43.12 -9.15 32.14
C TYR A 172 41.93 -8.23 32.43
N VAL A 173 41.82 -7.15 31.64
CA VAL A 173 40.69 -6.22 31.66
C VAL A 173 40.07 -6.25 30.26
N PRO A 174 38.75 -6.44 30.11
CA PRO A 174 38.07 -6.35 28.83
C PRO A 174 38.40 -5.06 28.07
N SER A 175 38.58 -5.16 26.75
CA SER A 175 38.86 -3.98 25.92
C SER A 175 37.63 -3.07 25.73
N ALA A 176 36.43 -3.63 25.91
CA ALA A 176 35.15 -2.94 25.82
C ALA A 176 34.08 -3.61 26.69
N SER A 177 32.94 -2.93 26.83
CA SER A 177 31.71 -3.48 27.42
C SER A 177 30.62 -3.60 26.35
N VAL A 178 29.62 -4.44 26.60
CA VAL A 178 28.46 -4.61 25.72
C VAL A 178 27.20 -4.15 26.46
N PRO A 179 26.88 -2.85 26.47
CA PRO A 179 25.65 -2.37 27.09
C PRO A 179 24.42 -2.77 26.25
N GLU A 180 23.26 -2.66 26.88
CA GLU A 180 21.97 -2.69 26.20
C GLU A 180 21.88 -1.54 25.18
N ILE A 181 21.22 -1.79 24.05
CA ILE A 181 20.90 -0.75 23.06
C ILE A 181 19.46 -0.87 22.58
N THR A 182 18.83 0.26 22.28
CA THR A 182 17.56 0.29 21.53
C THR A 182 17.86 0.44 20.05
N VAL A 183 17.37 -0.51 19.26
CA VAL A 183 17.55 -0.56 17.81
C VAL A 183 16.27 -0.10 17.11
N THR A 184 16.44 0.70 16.07
CA THR A 184 15.42 1.22 15.17
C THR A 184 15.52 0.53 13.82
N PRO A 185 14.45 0.53 13.00
CA PRO A 185 14.51 0.02 11.63
C PRO A 185 15.44 0.83 10.71
N ASN A 186 16.00 1.98 11.12
CA ASN A 186 16.95 2.74 10.30
C ASN A 186 18.40 2.38 10.59
N ASP A 187 18.65 1.62 11.67
CA ASP A 187 19.99 1.22 12.04
C ASP A 187 20.58 0.23 11.03
N GLN A 188 21.91 0.15 11.06
CA GLN A 188 22.72 -0.80 10.30
C GLN A 188 23.22 -1.90 11.24
N ASP A 189 23.70 -2.99 10.64
CA ASP A 189 24.35 -4.05 11.38
C ASP A 189 25.56 -3.52 12.16
N MET A 190 25.76 -4.07 13.34
CA MET A 190 26.79 -3.66 14.29
C MET A 190 27.72 -4.82 14.59
N THR A 191 29.02 -4.54 14.72
CA THR A 191 30.00 -5.51 15.22
C THR A 191 30.76 -4.91 16.39
N ILE A 192 30.84 -5.67 17.48
CA ILE A 192 31.63 -5.34 18.67
C ILE A 192 32.68 -6.44 18.84
N ASN A 193 33.94 -6.05 18.95
CA ASN A 193 35.04 -6.97 19.24
C ASN A 193 35.61 -6.63 20.62
N ILE A 194 35.81 -7.64 21.45
CA ILE A 194 36.26 -7.53 22.83
C ILE A 194 37.50 -8.37 23.03
#